data_AF-A0A9E5I3X0-F1
#
_entry.id   AF-A0A9E5I3X0-F1
#
_cell.length_a   1.000
_cell.length_b   1.000
_cell.length_c   1.000
_cell.angle_alpha   90.00
_cell.angle_beta   90.00
_cell.angle_gamma   90.00
#
_symmetry.space_group_name_H-M   'P 1'
#
loop_
_entity.id
_entity.type
_entity.pdbx_description
1 polymer ?
#
loop_
_entity_poly.entity_id
_entity_poly.type
_entity_poly.pdbx_seq_one_letter_code
_entity_poly.pdbx_strand_id
1 'polypeptide(L)' 'MDTKNYITPAGHEALKTELLHLLDHERPEIVQVVHWAASNGDRSENGDYIYGKKRLRE' A
#
# COMPACT_ATOMS: atom_id res chain seq x y z
N MET A 1 2.89 -18.49 -19.44
CA MET A 1 2.05 -17.42 -20.01
C MET A 1 2.99 -16.29 -20.36
N ASP A 2 3.34 -16.17 -21.64
CA ASP A 2 4.23 -15.12 -22.16
C ASP A 2 3.42 -14.17 -23.06
N THR A 3 2.40 -13.57 -22.47
CA THR A 3 1.58 -12.56 -23.15
C THR A 3 2.25 -11.20 -23.00
N LYS A 4 2.64 -10.60 -24.13
CA LYS A 4 3.23 -9.26 -24.14
C LYS A 4 2.14 -8.22 -23.82
N ASN A 5 2.33 -7.49 -22.72
CA ASN A 5 1.44 -6.41 -22.29
C ASN A 5 1.96 -5.08 -22.82
N TYR A 6 1.55 -4.73 -24.05
CA TYR A 6 1.92 -3.45 -24.64
C TYR A 6 1.15 -2.30 -24.02
N ILE A 7 1.84 -1.20 -23.74
CA ILE A 7 1.28 0.04 -23.19
C ILE A 7 1.86 1.23 -23.95
N THR A 8 1.10 2.32 -24.04
CA THR A 8 1.60 3.58 -24.59
C THR A 8 2.62 4.21 -23.62
N PRO A 9 3.57 5.02 -24.11
CA PRO A 9 4.50 5.74 -23.23
C PRO A 9 3.79 6.59 -22.17
N ALA A 10 2.72 7.30 -22.55
CA ALA A 10 1.92 8.09 -21.63
C ALA A 10 1.21 7.24 -20.56
N GLY A 11 0.67 6.09 -20.94
CA GLY A 11 0.06 5.16 -19.99
C GLY A 11 1.07 4.59 -18.99
N HIS A 12 2.28 4.29 -19.47
CA HIS A 12 3.38 3.86 -18.61
C HIS A 12 3.81 4.96 -17.63
N GLU A 13 3.92 6.21 -18.07
CA GLU A 13 4.26 7.34 -17.19
C GLU A 13 3.21 7.58 -16.10
N ALA A 14 1.92 7.44 -16.44
CA ALA A 14 0.83 7.55 -15.46
C ALA A 14 0.93 6.46 -14.39
N LEU A 15 1.05 5.19 -14.79
CA LEU A 15 1.20 4.07 -13.86
C LEU A 15 2.45 4.18 -13.01
N LYS A 16 3.57 4.64 -13.59
CA LYS A 16 4.82 4.86 -12.85
C LYS A 16 4.64 5.95 -11.79
N THR A 17 3.95 7.04 -12.14
CA THR A 17 3.71 8.16 -11.22
C THR A 17 2.83 7.71 -10.06
N GLU A 18 1.74 6.99 -10.36
CA GLU A 18 0.86 6.41 -9.34
C GLU A 18 1.61 5.43 -8.43
N LEU A 19 2.41 4.53 -9.02
CA LEU A 19 3.23 3.59 -8.26
C LEU A 19 4.19 4.30 -7.30
N LEU A 20 4.89 5.34 -7.77
CA LEU A 20 5.79 6.12 -6.94
C LEU A 20 5.04 6.82 -5.80
N HIS A 21 3.86 7.39 -6.09
CA HIS A 21 3.04 8.00 -5.04
C HIS A 21 2.62 6.98 -3.97
N LEU A 22 2.16 5.80 -4.38
CA LEU A 22 1.76 4.73 -3.46
C LEU A 22 2.93 4.27 -2.58
N LEU A 23 4.14 4.19 -3.15
CA LEU A 23 5.34 3.74 -2.44
C LEU A 23 5.92 4.80 -1.50
N ASP A 24 6.00 6.04 -1.96
CA ASP A 24 6.73 7.11 -1.26
C ASP A 24 5.85 7.83 -0.23
N HIS A 25 4.53 7.81 -0.40
CA HIS A 25 3.59 8.53 0.46
C HIS A 25 2.60 7.60 1.17
N GLU A 26 1.72 6.91 0.42
CA GLU A 26 0.64 6.15 1.06
C GLU A 26 1.16 5.00 1.93
N ARG A 27 2.11 4.21 1.43
CA ARG A 27 2.60 3.03 2.15
C ARG A 27 3.30 3.40 3.46
N PRO A 28 4.22 4.40 3.52
CA PRO A 28 4.80 4.86 4.79
C PRO A 28 3.77 5.30 5.81
N GLU A 29 2.74 6.06 5.40
CA GLU A 29 1.68 6.53 6.30
C GLU A 29 0.91 5.34 6.93
N ILE A 30 0.51 4.37 6.11
CA ILE A 30 -0.19 3.17 6.60
C ILE A 30 0.71 2.35 7.54
N VAL A 31 2.00 2.21 7.21
CA VAL A 31 2.95 1.51 8.08
C VAL A 31 3.08 2.19 9.43
N GLN A 32 3.12 3.52 9.48
CA GLN A 32 3.16 4.28 10.74
C GLN A 32 1.91 4.04 11.58
N VAL A 33 0.72 4.08 10.97
CA VAL A 33 -0.55 3.79 11.66
C VAL A 33 -0.55 2.37 12.22
N VAL A 34 -0.16 1.38 11.42
CA VAL A 34 -0.09 -0.02 11.87
C VAL A 34 0.92 -0.19 13.00
N HIS A 35 2.08 0.47 12.91
CA HIS A 35 3.10 0.41 13.95
C HIS A 35 2.59 1.00 15.27
N TRP A 36 1.94 2.15 15.20
CA TRP A 36 1.32 2.78 16.37
C TRP A 36 0.21 1.89 16.95
N ALA A 37 -0.72 1.42 16.13
CA ALA A 37 -1.80 0.53 16.56
C ALA A 37 -1.27 -0.76 17.22
N ALA A 38 -0.18 -1.32 16.69
CA ALA A 38 0.47 -2.50 17.26
C ALA A 38 1.10 -2.27 18.65
N SER A 39 1.27 -1.01 19.06
CA SER A 39 1.79 -0.63 20.37
C SER A 39 0.69 -0.39 21.42
N ASN A 40 -0.58 -0.23 20.99
CA ASN A 40 -1.71 0.15 21.85
C ASN A 40 -2.52 -1.04 22.41
N GLY A 41 -1.94 -2.24 22.50
CA GLY A 41 -2.58 -3.38 23.15
C GLY A 41 -2.70 -4.62 22.26
N ASP A 42 -3.75 -5.42 22.48
CA ASP A 42 -3.96 -6.67 21.75
C ASP A 42 -4.27 -6.41 20.28
N ARG A 43 -3.44 -7.00 19.42
CA ARG A 43 -3.48 -6.86 17.97
C ARG A 43 -4.67 -7.57 17.34
N SER A 44 -5.25 -8.59 18.00
CA SER A 44 -6.43 -9.28 17.47
C SER A 44 -7.73 -8.52 17.69
N GLU A 45 -7.76 -7.56 18.60
CA GLU A 45 -8.96 -6.76 18.89
C GLU A 45 -8.83 -5.32 18.37
N ASN A 46 -7.60 -4.86 18.07
CA ASN A 46 -7.36 -3.53 17.55
C ASN A 46 -7.75 -3.41 16.06
N GLY A 47 -8.84 -2.70 15.80
CA GLY A 47 -9.38 -2.46 14.45
C GLY A 47 -8.41 -1.73 13.52
N ASP A 48 -7.66 -0.74 14.01
CA ASP A 48 -6.70 0.03 13.21
C ASP A 48 -5.55 -0.86 12.73
N TYR A 49 -5.08 -1.75 13.60
CA TYR A 49 -4.06 -2.72 13.24
C TYR A 49 -4.56 -3.69 12.15
N ILE A 50 -5.77 -4.25 12.33
CA ILE A 50 -6.35 -5.20 11.37
C ILE A 50 -6.58 -4.53 10.01
N TYR A 51 -7.22 -3.36 10.01
CA TYR A 51 -7.53 -2.63 8.79
C TYR A 51 -6.26 -2.17 8.07
N GLY A 52 -5.30 -1.59 8.79
CA GLY A 52 -4.03 -1.18 8.20
C GLY A 52 -3.24 -2.36 7.60
N LYS A 53 -3.26 -3.54 8.25
CA LYS A 53 -2.66 -4.77 7.70
C LYS A 53 -3.38 -5.29 6.46
N LYS A 54 -4.69 -5.10 6.33
CA LYS A 54 -5.44 -5.40 5.11
C LYS A 54 -5.05 -4.45 3.98
N ARG A 55 -5.05 -3.14 4.25
CA ARG A 55 -4.67 -2.11 3.28
C ARG A 55 -3.24 -2.25 2.75
N LEU A 56 -2.30 -2.76 3.55
CA LEU A 56 -0.92 -3.04 3.08
C LEU A 56 -0.79 -4.22 2.09
N ARG A 57 -1.84 -5.04 1.96
CA ARG A 57 -1.89 -6.22 1.06
C ARG A 57 -2.67 -5.95 -0.21
N GLU A 58 -3.45 -4.87 -0.22
CA GLU A 58 -4.11 -4.32 -1.41
C GLU A 58 -3.07 -3.52 -2.22
#